data_AF-A0A814SSR2-F1
#
_entry.id   AF-A0A814SSR2-F1
#
_cell.length_a   1.000
_cell.length_b   1.000
_cell.length_c   1.000
_cell.angle_alpha   90.00
_cell.angle_beta   90.00
_cell.angle_gamma   90.00
#
_symmetry.space_group_name_H-M   'P 1'
#
loop_
_entity.id
_entity.type
_entity.pdbx_description
1 polymer ?
#
loop_
_entity_poly.entity_id
_entity_poly.type
_entity_poly.pdbx_seq_one_letter_code
_entity_poly.pdbx_strand_id
1 'polypeptide(L)'
;LNRPNQVEIIRDLIIEKLPENNYRILKYIIEFLNLISSYSDTNLMTASNLAIVFGPNLAWAQNTMDNTLANMSFINTFTEILISRYTELFLK
;
A
#
# COMPACT_ATOMS: atom_id res chain seq x y z
N LEU A 1 13.71 4.65 8.10
CA LEU A 1 14.05 6.06 7.79
C LEU A 1 12.87 6.71 7.07
N ASN A 2 11.96 7.35 7.82
CA ASN A 2 10.82 8.09 7.27
C ASN A 2 11.32 9.44 6.71
N ARG A 3 11.62 9.50 5.41
CA ARG A 3 11.97 10.76 4.74
C ARG A 3 10.66 11.46 4.33
N PRO A 4 10.41 12.72 4.74
CA PRO A 4 9.14 13.43 4.45
C PRO A 4 8.79 13.47 2.96
N ASN A 5 9.81 13.47 2.08
CA ASN A 5 9.64 13.44 0.62
C ASN A 5 8.96 12.15 0.09
N GLN A 6 9.09 11.01 0.78
CA GLN A 6 8.55 9.75 0.29
C GLN A 6 7.01 9.69 0.32
N VAL A 7 6.37 10.23 1.37
CA VAL A 7 4.90 10.25 1.48
C VAL A 7 4.30 11.15 0.41
N GLU A 8 4.93 12.30 0.13
CA GLU A 8 4.51 13.24 -0.90
C GLU A 8 4.61 12.61 -2.31
N ILE A 9 5.74 11.97 -2.64
CA ILE A 9 5.90 11.25 -3.92
C ILE A 9 4.82 10.17 -4.08
N ILE A 10 4.56 9.38 -3.03
CA ILE A 10 3.56 8.31 -3.08
C ILE A 10 2.16 8.89 -3.26
N ARG A 11 1.85 9.99 -2.55
CA ARG A 11 0.58 10.70 -2.67
C ARG A 11 0.35 11.19 -4.09
N ASP A 12 1.33 11.86 -4.68
CA ASP A 12 1.25 12.39 -6.03
C ASP A 12 1.08 11.25 -7.05
N LEU A 13 1.81 10.14 -6.89
CA LEU A 13 1.64 8.95 -7.72
C LEU A 13 0.20 8.43 -7.66
N ILE A 14 -0.38 8.33 -6.46
CA ILE A 14 -1.71 7.74 -6.26
C ILE A 14 -2.81 8.69 -6.74
N ILE A 15 -2.71 9.98 -6.46
CA ILE A 15 -3.76 10.96 -6.77
C ILE A 15 -3.70 11.39 -8.24
N GLU A 16 -2.51 11.64 -8.78
CA GLU A 16 -2.34 12.25 -10.09
C GLU A 16 -2.11 11.24 -11.23
N LYS A 17 -1.63 10.03 -10.94
CA LYS A 17 -1.28 9.04 -11.98
C LYS A 17 -2.25 7.86 -12.08
N LEU A 18 -3.00 7.53 -11.03
CA LEU A 18 -3.98 6.46 -11.12
C LEU A 18 -5.25 6.93 -11.84
N PRO A 19 -5.82 6.12 -12.75
CA PRO A 19 -7.16 6.37 -13.23
C PRO A 19 -8.16 6.43 -12.07
N GLU A 20 -9.17 7.28 -12.17
CA GLU A 20 -10.10 7.57 -11.07
C GLU A 20 -10.75 6.32 -10.45
N ASN A 21 -11.15 5.35 -11.29
CA ASN A 21 -11.73 4.10 -10.81
C ASN A 21 -10.73 3.26 -10.01
N ASN A 22 -9.48 3.18 -10.47
CA ASN A 22 -8.41 2.48 -9.75
C ASN A 22 -8.10 3.17 -8.42
N TYR A 23 -8.06 4.50 -8.38
CA TYR A 23 -7.89 5.27 -7.16
C TYR A 23 -9.00 4.97 -6.14
N ARG A 24 -10.28 4.99 -6.56
CA ARG A 24 -11.42 4.72 -5.68
C ARG A 24 -11.36 3.31 -5.08
N ILE A 25 -11.05 2.30 -5.89
CA ILE A 25 -10.90 0.91 -5.44
C ILE A 25 -9.72 0.78 -4.49
N LEU A 26 -8.55 1.33 -4.85
CA LEU A 26 -7.36 1.29 -4.01
C LEU A 26 -7.64 1.95 -2.66
N LYS A 27 -8.23 3.15 -2.64
CA LYS A 27 -8.60 3.85 -1.41
C LYS A 27 -9.47 2.97 -0.50
N TYR A 28 -10.52 2.36 -1.05
CA TYR A 28 -11.42 1.49 -0.30
C TYR A 28 -10.70 0.28 0.30
N ILE A 29 -9.85 -0.39 -0.49
CA ILE A 29 -9.07 -1.55 -0.02
C ILE A 29 -8.12 -1.11 1.10
N ILE A 30 -7.34 -0.04 0.90
CA ILE A 30 -6.36 0.40 1.88
C ILE A 30 -7.04 0.91 3.17
N GLU A 31 -8.19 1.56 3.08
CA GLU A 31 -9.00 1.96 4.24
C GLU A 31 -9.41 0.74 5.08
N PHE A 32 -9.93 -0.30 4.42
CA PHE A 32 -10.32 -1.53 5.09
C PHE A 32 -9.13 -2.26 5.73
N LEU A 33 -7.98 -2.31 5.05
CA LEU A 33 -6.76 -2.90 5.60
C LEU A 33 -6.19 -2.08 6.77
N ASN A 34 -6.28 -0.74 6.71
CA ASN A 34 -5.92 0.12 7.83
C ASN A 34 -6.79 -0.19 9.05
N LEU A 35 -8.10 -0.33 8.87
CA LEU A 35 -9.02 -0.75 9.93
C LEU A 35 -8.66 -2.13 10.49
N ILE A 36 -8.40 -3.14 9.65
CA ILE A 36 -7.96 -4.45 10.15
C ILE A 36 -6.70 -4.31 11.00
N SER A 37 -5.74 -3.52 10.54
CA SER A 37 -4.48 -3.32 11.25
C SER A 37 -4.62 -2.62 12.60
N SER A 38 -5.66 -1.78 12.79
CA SER A 38 -5.91 -1.14 14.09
C SER A 38 -6.40 -2.12 15.16
N TYR A 39 -6.79 -3.35 14.77
CA TYR A 39 -7.15 -4.46 15.68
C TYR A 39 -6.05 -5.53 15.76
N SER A 40 -4.80 -5.19 15.43
CA SER A 40 -3.69 -6.13 15.40
C SER A 40 -3.42 -6.83 16.73
N ASP A 41 -3.76 -6.21 17.86
CA ASP A 41 -3.61 -6.80 19.19
C ASP A 41 -4.50 -8.05 19.39
N THR A 42 -5.56 -8.19 18.59
CA THR A 42 -6.49 -9.33 18.63
C THR A 42 -6.35 -10.23 17.40
N ASN A 43 -6.31 -9.66 16.19
CA ASN A 43 -6.28 -10.46 14.96
C ASN A 43 -4.85 -10.82 14.49
N LEU A 44 -3.82 -10.27 15.15
CA LEU A 44 -2.39 -10.47 14.86
C LEU A 44 -1.95 -9.99 13.47
N MET A 45 -2.80 -9.27 12.74
CA MET A 45 -2.54 -8.74 11.41
C MET A 45 -2.08 -7.29 11.50
N THR A 46 -0.78 -7.09 11.69
CA THR A 46 -0.15 -5.76 11.56
C THR A 46 -0.19 -5.28 10.09
N ALA A 47 0.05 -3.99 9.87
CA ALA A 47 0.17 -3.44 8.50
C ALA A 47 1.24 -4.16 7.67
N SER A 48 2.36 -4.56 8.29
CA SER A 48 3.41 -5.33 7.63
C SER A 48 2.94 -6.75 7.25
N ASN A 49 2.23 -7.45 8.14
CA ASN A 49 1.66 -8.77 7.84
C ASN A 49 0.64 -8.70 6.68
N LEU A 50 -0.22 -7.68 6.70
CA LEU A 50 -1.18 -7.45 5.61
C LEU A 50 -0.46 -7.11 4.30
N ALA A 51 0.59 -6.30 4.35
CA ALA A 51 1.35 -5.91 3.17
C ALA A 51 2.03 -7.10 2.47
N ILE A 52 2.52 -8.09 3.22
CA ILE A 52 3.09 -9.33 2.65
C ILE A 52 2.05 -10.09 1.82
N VAL A 53 0.80 -10.11 2.26
CA VAL A 53 -0.29 -10.86 1.60
C VAL A 53 -0.91 -10.05 0.46
N PHE A 54 -1.19 -8.77 0.69
CA PHE A 54 -1.89 -7.91 -0.27
C PHE A 54 -0.97 -7.25 -1.29
N GLY A 55 0.30 -7.04 -0.97
CA GLY A 55 1.27 -6.40 -1.86
C GLY A 55 1.30 -7.00 -3.27
N PRO A 56 1.52 -8.32 -3.43
CA PRO A 56 1.52 -8.97 -4.75
C PRO A 56 0.18 -8.88 -5.50
N ASN A 57 -0.94 -8.71 -4.79
CA ASN A 57 -2.27 -8.59 -5.37
C ASN A 57 -2.60 -7.16 -5.81
N LEU A 58 -1.84 -6.17 -5.32
CA LEU A 58 -2.04 -4.75 -5.62
C LEU A 58 -1.00 -4.21 -6.60
N ALA A 59 0.21 -4.78 -6.63
CA ALA A 59 1.29 -4.34 -7.50
C ALA A 59 2.16 -5.52 -7.95
N TRP A 60 2.53 -5.51 -9.24
CA TRP A 60 3.43 -6.48 -9.85
C TRP A 60 4.20 -5.83 -11.01
N ALA A 61 5.32 -6.45 -11.41
CA ALA A 61 6.07 -6.02 -12.59
C ALA A 61 5.36 -6.46 -13.88
N GLN A 62 5.31 -5.59 -14.90
CA GLN A 62 4.56 -5.86 -16.14
C GLN A 62 5.09 -7.07 -16.94
N ASN A 63 6.39 -7.38 -16.85
CA ASN A 63 7.04 -8.27 -17.82
C ASN A 63 7.17 -9.73 -17.36
N THR A 64 7.48 -10.01 -16.08
CA THR A 64 7.67 -11.38 -15.58
C THR A 64 7.37 -11.51 -14.09
N MET A 65 6.95 -12.70 -13.69
CA MET A 65 6.81 -13.08 -12.27
C MET A 65 8.15 -12.98 -11.54
N ASP A 66 9.26 -13.36 -12.19
CA ASP A 66 10.61 -13.27 -11.63
C ASP A 66 10.98 -11.84 -11.25
N ASN A 67 10.62 -10.86 -12.08
CA ASN A 67 10.83 -9.45 -11.77
C ASN A 67 9.95 -8.96 -10.61
N THR A 68 8.76 -9.52 -10.45
CA THR A 68 7.89 -9.22 -9.29
C THR A 68 8.50 -9.78 -8.00
N LEU A 69 8.98 -11.03 -8.04
CA LEU A 69 9.66 -11.67 -6.91
C LEU A 69 10.94 -10.92 -6.51
N ALA A 70 11.74 -10.47 -7.49
CA ALA A 70 12.93 -9.67 -7.24
C ALA A 70 12.62 -8.32 -6.55
N ASN A 71 11.42 -7.76 -6.76
CA ASN A 71 10.98 -6.50 -6.18
C ASN A 71 10.00 -6.66 -5.01
N MET A 72 9.82 -7.90 -4.50
CA MET A 72 8.79 -8.20 -3.51
C MET A 72 8.94 -7.38 -2.22
N SER A 73 10.18 -7.16 -1.78
CA SER A 73 10.47 -6.33 -0.61
C SER A 73 10.01 -4.87 -0.79
N PHE A 74 10.19 -4.30 -1.98
CA PHE A 74 9.73 -2.95 -2.30
C PHE A 74 8.21 -2.88 -2.39
N ILE A 75 7.57 -3.88 -3.01
CA ILE A 75 6.10 -3.98 -3.10
C ILE A 75 5.49 -4.09 -1.70
N ASN A 76 6.05 -4.93 -0.82
CA ASN A 76 5.58 -5.08 0.56
C ASN A 76 5.78 -3.78 1.34
N THR A 77 6.97 -3.16 1.25
CA THR A 77 7.25 -1.88 1.93
C THR A 77 6.31 -0.77 1.46
N PHE A 78 6.09 -0.66 0.15
CA PHE A 78 5.17 0.31 -0.42
C PHE A 78 3.75 0.09 0.10
N THR A 79 3.27 -1.14 0.07
CA THR A 79 1.92 -1.50 0.55
C THR A 79 1.76 -1.25 2.05
N GLU A 80 2.78 -1.55 2.86
CA GLU A 80 2.79 -1.24 4.29
C GLU A 80 2.68 0.27 4.56
N ILE A 81 3.36 1.10 3.75
CA ILE A 81 3.24 2.55 3.83
C ILE A 81 1.81 3.00 3.50
N LEU A 82 1.18 2.43 2.47
CA LEU A 82 -0.21 2.76 2.13
C LEU A 82 -1.15 2.48 3.31
N ILE A 83 -1.02 1.29 3.92
CA ILE A 83 -1.86 0.85 5.02
C ILE A 83 -1.60 1.71 6.27
N SER A 84 -0.34 1.88 6.67
CA SER A 84 0.02 2.59 7.91
C SER A 84 -0.18 4.11 7.85
N ARG A 85 -0.13 4.70 6.65
CA ARG A 85 -0.24 6.15 6.43
C ARG A 85 -1.49 6.52 5.63
N TYR A 86 -2.55 5.70 5.69
CA TYR A 86 -3.80 5.89 4.95
C TYR A 86 -4.33 7.33 5.06
N THR A 87 -4.46 7.84 6.29
CA THR A 87 -4.95 9.19 6.60
C THR A 87 -4.15 10.26 5.86
N GLU A 88 -2.82 10.15 5.89
CA GLU A 88 -1.93 11.13 5.25
C GLU A 88 -1.97 11.05 3.72
N LEU A 89 -2.23 9.87 3.15
CA LEU A 89 -2.17 9.66 1.70
C LEU A 89 -3.52 9.89 0.99
N PHE A 90 -4.65 9.56 1.64
CA PHE A 90 -5.96 9.48 0.98
C PHE A 90 -7.01 10.47 1.50
N LEU A 91 -6.80 11.13 2.63
CA LEU A 91 -7.70 12.19 3.10
C LEU A 91 -7.26 13.54 2.53
N LYS A 92 -8.12 14.11 1.68
CA LYS A 92 -8.15 15.54 1.37
C LYS A 92 -9.00 16.24 2.42
#